data_AF-A0A924RV74-F1
#
_entry.id   AF-A0A924RV74-F1
#
_cell.length_a   1.000
_cell.length_b   1.000
_cell.length_c   1.000
_cell.angle_alpha   90.00
_cell.angle_beta   90.00
_cell.angle_gamma   90.00
#
_symmetry.space_group_name_H-M   'P 1'
#
loop_
_entity.id
_entity.type
_entity.pdbx_description
1 polymer ?
#
loop_
_entity_poly.entity_id
_entity_poly.type
_entity_poly.pdbx_seq_one_letter_code
_entity_poly.pdbx_strand_id
1 'polypeptide(L)'
;NPELALYMDDSRFGGAVPSLNALRIQQKSLGSFDFRNGKKGLFALKGTPALDNTALSEANFGGILLPDSASPRAVDLLPIFYTGVPNLRPYQLATGKPESSPLSAGKPFINNFLPTLGDMLRLNMAVPVTPRNSPDFSSLGLVKAAVLGLTDSRFTASGTALQFIPNMDGFPNGRRLEDDVTTIELQAVGGVVLAAIGLWFDDYVAGQSPVTPRLVNNISFTSGPTRNDTTFKTSFPYVQTPWRGFDYTLKPRF
;
A
#
# COMPACT_ATOMS: atom_id res chain seq x y z
N ASN A 1 -10.88 0.45 6.36
CA ASN A 1 -12.22 0.84 5.91
C ASN A 1 -12.97 -0.40 5.41
N PRO A 2 -13.66 -1.13 6.31
CA PRO A 2 -14.27 -2.44 5.99
C PRO A 2 -15.39 -2.34 4.95
N GLU A 3 -16.00 -1.16 4.77
CA GLU A 3 -17.12 -0.93 3.84
C GLU A 3 -16.65 -0.80 2.38
N LEU A 4 -15.58 -0.05 2.12
CA LEU A 4 -15.03 0.10 0.77
C LEU A 4 -14.56 -1.26 0.19
N ALA A 5 -14.04 -2.12 1.06
CA ALA A 5 -13.62 -3.48 0.69
C ALA A 5 -14.78 -4.34 0.15
N LEU A 6 -16.03 -4.05 0.51
CA LEU A 6 -17.21 -4.79 0.02
C LEU A 6 -17.44 -4.58 -1.49
N TYR A 7 -16.98 -3.46 -2.05
CA TYR A 7 -17.03 -3.17 -3.48
C TYR A 7 -15.84 -3.75 -4.27
N MET A 8 -14.90 -4.40 -3.59
CA MET A 8 -13.76 -5.11 -4.20
C MET A 8 -13.83 -6.62 -3.94
N ASP A 9 -14.99 -7.09 -3.48
CA ASP A 9 -15.31 -8.49 -3.21
C ASP A 9 -16.52 -8.91 -4.05
N ASP A 10 -16.29 -9.77 -5.04
CA ASP A 10 -17.35 -10.27 -5.93
C ASP A 10 -18.41 -11.11 -5.20
N SER A 11 -18.13 -11.61 -4.00
CA SER A 11 -19.15 -12.28 -3.18
C SER A 11 -20.09 -11.30 -2.47
N ARG A 12 -19.85 -9.99 -2.62
CA ARG A 12 -20.63 -8.89 -2.03
C ARG A 12 -21.07 -7.92 -3.13
N PHE A 13 -20.49 -6.73 -3.20
CA PHE A 13 -20.86 -5.67 -4.14
C PHE A 13 -19.80 -5.44 -5.23
N GLY A 14 -18.86 -6.39 -5.43
CA GLY A 14 -17.76 -6.26 -6.40
C GLY A 14 -18.18 -5.94 -7.83
N GLY A 15 -19.35 -6.43 -8.27
CA GLY A 15 -19.92 -6.13 -9.58
C GLY A 15 -20.79 -4.86 -9.64
N ALA A 16 -21.06 -4.20 -8.51
CA ALA A 16 -21.99 -3.07 -8.44
C ALA A 16 -21.38 -1.76 -8.97
N VAL A 17 -20.05 -1.63 -8.92
CA VAL A 17 -19.33 -0.41 -9.33
C VAL A 17 -18.32 -0.77 -10.43
N PRO A 18 -18.69 -0.64 -11.72
CA PRO A 18 -17.84 -1.06 -12.82
C PRO A 18 -16.45 -0.43 -12.84
N SER A 19 -16.32 0.81 -12.34
CA SER A 19 -15.01 1.48 -12.26
C SER A 19 -14.03 0.77 -11.34
N LEU A 20 -14.49 -0.01 -10.35
CA LEU A 20 -13.63 -0.73 -9.40
C LEU A 20 -13.33 -2.18 -9.84
N ASN A 21 -13.72 -2.60 -11.04
CA ASN A 21 -13.55 -3.98 -11.52
C ASN A 21 -12.09 -4.46 -11.57
N ALA A 22 -11.14 -3.54 -11.71
CA ALA A 22 -9.71 -3.85 -11.68
C ALA A 22 -9.18 -4.22 -10.27
N LEU A 23 -9.94 -3.92 -9.21
CA LEU A 23 -9.52 -4.07 -7.82
C LEU A 23 -10.24 -5.24 -7.17
N ARG A 24 -9.51 -6.30 -6.83
CA ARG A 24 -10.06 -7.50 -6.19
C ARG A 24 -9.19 -7.98 -5.06
N ILE A 25 -9.79 -8.08 -3.87
CA ILE A 25 -9.11 -8.54 -2.66
C ILE A 25 -8.78 -10.02 -2.80
N GLN A 26 -7.59 -10.40 -2.31
CA GLN A 26 -7.14 -11.78 -2.28
C GLN A 26 -8.10 -12.66 -1.45
N GLN A 27 -8.63 -13.70 -2.07
CA GLN A 27 -9.52 -14.68 -1.44
C GLN A 27 -8.78 -15.97 -1.07
N LYS A 28 -7.62 -16.22 -1.69
CA LYS A 28 -6.87 -17.46 -1.59
C LYS A 28 -5.37 -17.23 -1.72
N SER A 29 -4.85 -16.18 -1.08
CA SER A 29 -3.42 -15.92 -1.07
C SER A 29 -2.66 -17.11 -0.44
N LEU A 30 -1.55 -17.53 -1.06
CA LEU A 30 -0.81 -18.75 -0.71
C LEU A 30 -1.71 -19.99 -0.57
N GLY A 31 -2.77 -20.07 -1.37
CA GLY A 31 -3.67 -21.23 -1.42
C GLY A 31 -4.67 -21.35 -0.28
N SER A 32 -4.60 -20.51 0.77
CA SER A 32 -5.38 -20.70 2.00
C SER A 32 -5.86 -19.43 2.71
N PHE A 33 -5.22 -18.28 2.50
CA PHE A 33 -5.55 -17.06 3.25
C PHE A 33 -6.56 -16.19 2.49
N ASP A 34 -7.72 -15.98 3.12
CA ASP A 34 -8.81 -15.16 2.60
C ASP A 34 -8.87 -13.82 3.35
N PHE A 35 -8.65 -12.73 2.61
CA PHE A 35 -8.58 -11.37 3.16
C PHE A 35 -9.87 -10.55 2.96
N ARG A 36 -10.94 -11.17 2.45
CA ARG A 36 -12.24 -10.51 2.32
C ARG A 36 -12.87 -10.21 3.67
N ASN A 37 -13.78 -9.23 3.71
CA ASN A 37 -14.40 -8.79 4.96
C ASN A 37 -15.07 -9.95 5.74
N GLY A 38 -14.82 -10.05 7.04
CA GLY A 38 -15.35 -11.10 7.92
C GLY A 38 -14.65 -12.46 7.82
N LYS A 39 -13.56 -12.58 7.06
CA LYS A 39 -12.75 -13.80 6.96
C LYS A 39 -11.57 -13.76 7.94
N LYS A 40 -10.92 -14.90 8.12
CA LYS A 40 -9.85 -15.03 9.13
C LYS A 40 -8.52 -14.41 8.71
N GLY A 41 -8.23 -14.26 7.41
CA GLY A 41 -6.91 -13.80 6.95
C GLY A 41 -5.78 -14.57 7.63
N LEU A 42 -4.80 -13.86 8.19
CA LEU A 42 -3.69 -14.47 8.95
C LEU A 42 -4.03 -14.81 10.41
N PHE A 43 -5.24 -14.54 10.91
CA PHE A 43 -5.58 -14.75 12.33
C PHE A 43 -5.41 -16.20 12.78
N ALA A 44 -5.53 -17.17 11.87
CA ALA A 44 -5.28 -18.59 12.17
C ALA A 44 -3.83 -18.87 12.63
N LEU A 45 -2.89 -17.97 12.37
CA LEU A 45 -1.50 -18.06 12.80
C LEU A 45 -1.27 -17.47 14.20
N LYS A 46 -2.23 -16.75 14.78
CA LYS A 46 -2.09 -16.09 16.08
C LYS A 46 -1.78 -17.12 17.16
N GLY A 47 -0.75 -16.85 17.95
CA GLY A 47 -0.27 -17.76 19.01
C GLY A 47 0.51 -18.98 18.52
N THR A 48 0.73 -19.14 17.21
CA THR A 48 1.59 -20.20 16.67
C THR A 48 3.06 -19.78 16.64
N PRO A 49 4.02 -20.72 16.74
CA PRO A 49 5.45 -20.41 16.63
C PRO A 49 5.86 -19.76 15.29
N ALA A 50 5.03 -19.87 14.25
CA ALA A 50 5.30 -19.25 12.96
C ALA A 50 5.39 -17.72 13.03
N LEU A 51 4.74 -17.10 14.02
CA LEU A 51 4.76 -15.66 14.22
C LEU A 51 5.90 -15.19 15.14
N ASP A 52 6.67 -16.10 15.74
CA ASP A 52 7.75 -15.74 16.64
C ASP A 52 8.76 -14.82 15.95
N ASN A 53 9.21 -13.78 16.67
CA ASN A 53 10.11 -12.73 16.16
C ASN A 53 9.54 -11.92 14.97
N THR A 54 8.23 -11.98 14.73
CA THR A 54 7.53 -11.09 13.80
C THR A 54 6.77 -10.00 14.56
N ALA A 55 6.42 -8.90 13.90
CA ALA A 55 5.52 -7.87 14.42
C ALA A 55 4.14 -8.42 14.81
N LEU A 56 3.75 -9.58 14.25
CA LEU A 56 2.47 -10.22 14.49
C LEU A 56 2.47 -11.14 15.73
N SER A 57 3.60 -11.34 16.41
CA SER A 57 3.63 -12.10 17.66
C SER A 57 2.90 -11.37 18.78
N GLU A 58 2.32 -12.11 19.73
CA GLU A 58 1.68 -11.52 20.92
C GLU A 58 2.67 -10.76 21.80
N ALA A 59 3.94 -11.17 21.82
CA ALA A 59 5.01 -10.47 22.54
C ALA A 59 5.37 -9.11 21.92
N ASN A 60 5.00 -8.88 20.65
CA ASN A 60 5.23 -7.63 19.94
C ASN A 60 3.90 -6.86 19.77
N PHE A 61 3.30 -6.90 18.58
CA PHE A 61 2.12 -6.09 18.24
C PHE A 61 0.95 -6.94 17.71
N GLY A 62 0.99 -8.26 17.90
CA GLY A 62 -0.05 -9.19 17.45
C GLY A 62 -1.43 -8.89 18.01
N GLY A 63 -1.52 -8.36 19.23
CA GLY A 63 -2.78 -7.89 19.81
C GLY A 63 -3.44 -6.73 19.04
N ILE A 64 -2.63 -5.90 18.36
CA ILE A 64 -3.10 -4.75 17.58
C ILE A 64 -3.27 -5.13 16.09
N LEU A 65 -2.29 -5.82 15.53
CA LEU A 65 -2.20 -6.10 14.09
C LEU A 65 -2.96 -7.38 13.66
N LEU A 66 -3.31 -8.24 14.62
CA LEU A 66 -4.21 -9.40 14.47
C LEU A 66 -5.25 -9.41 15.60
N PRO A 67 -6.16 -8.43 15.65
CA PRO A 67 -7.03 -8.21 16.80
C PRO A 67 -8.07 -9.33 16.97
N ASP A 68 -8.67 -9.79 15.87
CA ASP A 68 -9.76 -10.77 15.89
C ASP A 68 -9.82 -11.59 14.58
N SER A 69 -10.71 -12.59 14.58
CA SER A 69 -10.90 -13.54 13.47
C SER A 69 -11.82 -13.06 12.33
N ALA A 70 -12.31 -11.83 12.39
CA ALA A 70 -13.23 -11.21 11.44
C ALA A 70 -12.66 -9.95 10.77
N SER A 71 -11.48 -9.49 11.19
CA SER A 71 -10.77 -8.30 10.74
C SER A 71 -9.49 -8.66 9.96
N PRO A 72 -9.58 -9.35 8.81
CA PRO A 72 -8.40 -9.89 8.14
C PRO A 72 -7.49 -8.82 7.57
N ARG A 73 -8.05 -7.63 7.29
CA ARG A 73 -7.33 -6.45 6.77
C ARG A 73 -6.71 -5.58 7.87
N ALA A 74 -6.80 -5.99 9.14
CA ALA A 74 -6.03 -5.37 10.21
C ALA A 74 -4.52 -5.58 10.01
N VAL A 75 -4.12 -6.65 9.30
CA VAL A 75 -2.71 -6.92 9.05
C VAL A 75 -2.07 -5.89 8.12
N ASP A 76 -2.80 -5.29 7.18
CA ASP A 76 -2.23 -4.40 6.15
C ASP A 76 -2.82 -2.98 6.20
N LEU A 77 -4.15 -2.82 6.28
CA LEU A 77 -4.79 -1.51 6.25
C LEU A 77 -4.63 -0.72 7.55
N LEU A 78 -4.62 -1.41 8.70
CA LEU A 78 -4.38 -0.77 9.99
C LEU A 78 -2.96 -0.17 10.07
N PRO A 79 -1.88 -0.91 9.77
CA PRO A 79 -0.55 -0.32 9.81
C PRO A 79 -0.33 0.73 8.72
N ILE A 80 -0.78 0.48 7.47
CA ILE A 80 -0.48 1.40 6.38
C ILE A 80 -1.16 2.77 6.55
N PHE A 81 -2.36 2.82 7.17
CA PHE A 81 -3.12 4.06 7.32
C PHE A 81 -3.23 4.60 8.74
N TYR A 82 -3.13 3.76 9.77
CA TYR A 82 -3.43 4.18 11.15
C TYR A 82 -2.22 4.15 12.08
N THR A 83 -1.61 2.98 12.32
CA THR A 83 -0.54 2.82 13.31
C THR A 83 0.86 3.06 12.75
N GLY A 84 0.98 3.23 11.43
CA GLY A 84 2.27 3.16 10.74
C GLY A 84 2.69 1.71 10.51
N VAL A 85 3.74 1.50 9.72
CA VAL A 85 4.21 0.16 9.36
C VAL A 85 5.49 -0.16 10.14
N PRO A 86 5.52 -1.25 10.94
CA PRO A 86 6.73 -1.71 11.61
C PRO A 86 7.79 -2.08 10.59
N ASN A 87 9.05 -1.69 10.80
CA ASN A 87 10.17 -2.25 10.03
C ASN A 87 10.61 -3.60 10.61
N LEU A 88 9.66 -4.53 10.75
CA LEU A 88 9.84 -5.87 11.28
C LEU A 88 9.13 -6.87 10.36
N ARG A 89 9.55 -8.13 10.39
CA ARG A 89 8.85 -9.22 9.69
C ARG A 89 7.37 -9.23 10.10
N PRO A 90 6.38 -9.40 9.21
CA PRO A 90 6.48 -9.62 7.76
C PRO A 90 6.49 -8.33 6.92
N TYR A 91 6.48 -7.15 7.50
CA TYR A 91 6.21 -5.88 6.80
C TYR A 91 7.32 -5.37 5.86
N GLN A 92 8.43 -6.08 5.79
CA GLN A 92 9.48 -5.86 4.81
C GLN A 92 9.00 -6.29 3.41
N LEU A 93 9.53 -5.65 2.36
CA LEU A 93 9.17 -6.00 0.98
C LEU A 93 9.52 -7.47 0.68
N ALA A 94 8.78 -8.08 -0.23
CA ALA A 94 9.00 -9.47 -0.65
C ALA A 94 10.40 -9.71 -1.22
N THR A 95 11.08 -8.67 -1.72
CA THR A 95 12.48 -8.73 -2.17
C THR A 95 13.40 -9.28 -1.08
N GLY A 96 14.13 -10.35 -1.40
CA GLY A 96 15.02 -11.04 -0.46
C GLY A 96 14.34 -12.09 0.42
N LYS A 97 13.00 -12.19 0.42
CA LYS A 97 12.30 -13.29 1.11
C LYS A 97 12.44 -14.58 0.29
N PRO A 98 12.56 -15.75 0.94
CA PRO A 98 12.37 -17.03 0.27
C PRO A 98 10.97 -17.12 -0.36
N GLU A 99 10.85 -17.93 -1.39
CA GLU A 99 9.60 -18.11 -2.11
C GLU A 99 8.46 -18.55 -1.17
N SER A 100 7.26 -18.00 -1.39
CA SER A 100 6.05 -18.30 -0.62
C SER A 100 6.19 -18.14 0.91
N SER A 101 7.18 -17.37 1.37
CA SER A 101 7.51 -17.19 2.78
C SER A 101 7.38 -15.72 3.22
N PRO A 102 6.16 -15.15 3.24
CA PRO A 102 5.95 -13.73 3.56
C PRO A 102 6.37 -13.36 4.99
N LEU A 103 6.39 -14.34 5.90
CA LEU A 103 6.84 -14.15 7.28
C LEU A 103 8.35 -14.01 7.41
N SER A 104 9.13 -14.27 6.37
CA SER A 104 10.60 -14.16 6.39
C SER A 104 11.10 -12.72 6.33
N ALA A 105 12.37 -12.52 6.69
CA ALA A 105 13.03 -11.24 6.51
C ALA A 105 13.14 -10.92 5.01
N GLY A 106 12.80 -9.69 4.66
CA GLY A 106 12.93 -9.14 3.32
C GLY A 106 13.64 -7.80 3.36
N LYS A 107 13.51 -7.02 2.30
CA LYS A 107 14.10 -5.69 2.23
C LYS A 107 13.39 -4.71 3.18
N PRO A 108 14.13 -4.04 4.09
CA PRO A 108 13.61 -2.92 4.88
C PRO A 108 13.02 -1.84 3.98
N PHE A 109 11.84 -1.33 4.35
CA PHE A 109 11.09 -0.43 3.49
C PHE A 109 10.49 0.73 4.28
N ILE A 110 9.34 0.53 4.92
CA ILE A 110 8.68 1.58 5.69
C ILE A 110 9.13 1.49 7.15
N ASN A 111 9.38 2.63 7.78
CA ASN A 111 9.72 2.72 9.19
C ASN A 111 9.13 4.00 9.80
N ASN A 112 7.82 3.96 10.06
CA ASN A 112 7.08 5.07 10.67
C ASN A 112 6.14 4.58 11.78
N PHE A 113 6.44 3.43 12.36
CA PHE A 113 5.56 2.75 13.31
C PHE A 113 5.49 3.46 14.65
N LEU A 114 4.28 3.79 15.06
CA LEU A 114 3.96 4.25 16.40
C LEU A 114 2.71 3.47 16.82
N PRO A 115 2.82 2.50 17.76
CA PRO A 115 1.71 1.61 18.15
C PRO A 115 0.69 2.35 19.05
N THR A 116 0.20 3.48 18.57
CA THR A 116 -0.83 4.30 19.17
C THR A 116 -2.08 4.22 18.33
N LEU A 117 -3.23 4.07 18.98
CA LEU A 117 -4.54 4.12 18.34
C LEU A 117 -5.13 5.54 18.39
N GLY A 118 -4.32 6.56 18.63
CA GLY A 118 -4.73 7.96 18.50
C GLY A 118 -4.50 8.49 17.08
N ASP A 119 -5.42 9.30 16.56
CA ASP A 119 -5.21 10.03 15.32
C ASP A 119 -4.24 11.19 15.57
N MET A 120 -2.98 11.00 15.20
CA MET A 120 -1.91 11.98 15.36
C MET A 120 -1.30 12.34 14.02
N LEU A 121 -0.92 13.62 13.88
CA LEU A 121 -0.09 14.06 12.78
C LEU A 121 1.26 13.32 12.85
N ARG A 122 1.49 12.42 11.90
CA ARG A 122 2.74 11.69 11.75
C ARG A 122 3.59 12.39 10.69
N LEU A 123 4.76 12.86 11.11
CA LEU A 123 5.77 13.41 10.20
C LEU A 123 6.94 12.44 10.12
N ASN A 124 7.08 11.74 9.00
CA ASN A 124 8.25 10.90 8.76
C ASN A 124 9.37 11.75 8.12
N MET A 125 10.49 11.88 8.83
CA MET A 125 11.71 12.58 8.34
C MET A 125 12.87 11.62 8.03
N ALA A 126 12.65 10.30 8.11
CA ALA A 126 13.70 9.31 7.91
C ALA A 126 14.02 9.02 6.44
N VAL A 127 13.21 9.53 5.51
CA VAL A 127 13.32 9.27 4.07
C VAL A 127 13.61 10.58 3.33
N PRO A 128 14.59 10.62 2.41
CA PRO A 128 14.84 11.79 1.59
C PRO A 128 13.67 12.04 0.62
N VAL A 129 13.42 13.32 0.35
CA VAL A 129 12.37 13.72 -0.59
C VAL A 129 12.77 13.32 -2.01
N THR A 130 11.83 12.75 -2.75
CA THR A 130 12.01 12.50 -4.19
C THR A 130 11.80 13.81 -4.94
N PRO A 131 12.80 14.34 -5.68
CA PRO A 131 12.65 15.59 -6.39
C PRO A 131 11.49 15.54 -7.38
N ARG A 132 10.65 16.59 -7.41
CA ARG A 132 9.45 16.66 -8.28
C ARG A 132 9.77 16.57 -9.78
N ASN A 133 10.98 16.95 -10.17
CA ASN A 133 11.50 16.88 -11.54
C ASN A 133 12.31 15.61 -11.82
N SER A 134 12.40 14.67 -10.86
CA SER A 134 13.08 13.40 -11.07
C SER A 134 12.29 12.54 -12.07
N PRO A 135 12.96 11.82 -12.99
CA PRO A 135 12.28 10.85 -13.85
C PRO A 135 11.67 9.68 -13.06
N ASP A 136 12.16 9.42 -11.83
CA ASP A 136 11.62 8.39 -10.95
C ASP A 136 10.40 8.89 -10.13
N PHE A 137 10.06 10.19 -10.20
CA PHE A 137 8.93 10.74 -9.45
C PHE A 137 7.60 10.16 -9.96
N SER A 138 6.69 9.85 -9.03
CA SER A 138 5.34 9.37 -9.33
C SER A 138 4.34 9.83 -8.28
N SER A 139 3.15 10.24 -8.70
CA SER A 139 2.03 10.55 -7.81
C SER A 139 1.50 9.34 -7.04
N LEU A 140 1.92 8.12 -7.36
CA LEU A 140 1.51 6.90 -6.65
C LEU A 140 2.33 6.63 -5.36
N GLY A 141 3.18 7.57 -4.94
CA GLY A 141 3.84 7.55 -3.64
C GLY A 141 4.44 6.20 -3.28
N LEU A 142 4.06 5.68 -2.13
CA LEU A 142 4.61 4.44 -1.60
C LEU A 142 4.30 3.20 -2.45
N VAL A 143 3.20 3.21 -3.23
CA VAL A 143 2.90 2.13 -4.18
C VAL A 143 3.96 2.07 -5.28
N LYS A 144 4.35 3.21 -5.85
CA LYS A 144 5.44 3.25 -6.83
C LYS A 144 6.76 2.79 -6.23
N ALA A 145 7.05 3.22 -5.00
CA ALA A 145 8.26 2.79 -4.29
C ALA A 145 8.27 1.26 -4.09
N ALA A 146 7.13 0.65 -3.75
CA ALA A 146 7.03 -0.81 -3.64
C ALA A 146 7.25 -1.50 -4.99
N VAL A 147 6.65 -0.99 -6.08
CA VAL A 147 6.87 -1.53 -7.44
C VAL A 147 8.36 -1.51 -7.79
N LEU A 148 9.03 -0.37 -7.62
CA LEU A 148 10.48 -0.26 -7.87
C LEU A 148 11.28 -1.24 -6.99
N GLY A 149 10.94 -1.32 -5.70
CA GLY A 149 11.60 -2.22 -4.75
C GLY A 149 11.43 -3.71 -5.06
N LEU A 150 10.41 -4.08 -5.84
CA LEU A 150 10.10 -5.45 -6.24
C LEU A 150 10.57 -5.82 -7.65
N THR A 151 10.69 -4.85 -8.56
CA THR A 151 10.93 -5.15 -9.99
C THR A 151 12.20 -4.53 -10.58
N ASP A 152 12.71 -3.44 -10.01
CA ASP A 152 13.85 -2.71 -10.59
C ASP A 152 15.17 -3.22 -9.98
N SER A 153 16.10 -3.64 -10.84
CA SER A 153 17.39 -4.22 -10.45
C SER A 153 18.25 -3.28 -9.59
N ARG A 154 18.06 -1.96 -9.71
CA ARG A 154 18.71 -0.96 -8.83
C ARG A 154 18.41 -1.19 -7.36
N PHE A 155 17.23 -1.74 -7.06
CA PHE A 155 16.75 -1.97 -5.70
C PHE A 155 16.69 -3.46 -5.35
N THR A 156 16.42 -4.35 -6.31
CA THR A 156 16.32 -5.80 -6.03
C THR A 156 17.68 -6.49 -5.88
N ALA A 157 18.71 -6.05 -6.60
CA ALA A 157 20.04 -6.69 -6.57
C ALA A 157 20.71 -6.63 -5.19
N SER A 158 20.36 -5.64 -4.36
CA SER A 158 20.89 -5.48 -3.00
C SER A 158 20.21 -6.39 -1.97
N GLY A 159 19.27 -7.26 -2.39
CA GLY A 159 18.62 -8.25 -1.53
C GLY A 159 17.93 -7.59 -0.33
N THR A 160 18.38 -7.90 0.89
CA THR A 160 17.81 -7.40 2.14
C THR A 160 18.48 -6.11 2.66
N ALA A 161 19.44 -5.52 1.92
CA ALA A 161 20.07 -4.28 2.33
C ALA A 161 19.07 -3.11 2.35
N LEU A 162 19.18 -2.27 3.38
CA LEU A 162 18.46 -1.00 3.48
C LEU A 162 18.91 -0.07 2.35
N GLN A 163 17.94 0.51 1.64
CA GLN A 163 18.19 1.41 0.53
C GLN A 163 17.06 2.43 0.43
N PHE A 164 17.38 3.66 0.05
CA PHE A 164 16.37 4.65 -0.30
C PHE A 164 15.82 4.34 -1.69
N ILE A 165 14.52 4.10 -1.76
CA ILE A 165 13.77 3.89 -3.00
C ILE A 165 12.99 5.18 -3.29
N PRO A 166 12.99 5.70 -4.54
CA PRO A 166 12.18 6.86 -4.90
C PRO A 166 10.70 6.68 -4.52
N ASN A 167 10.07 7.76 -4.11
CA ASN A 167 8.67 7.90 -3.68
C ASN A 167 8.33 7.30 -2.32
N MET A 168 9.32 6.82 -1.56
CA MET A 168 9.10 6.40 -0.16
C MET A 168 8.61 7.57 0.72
N ASP A 169 8.85 8.82 0.32
CA ASP A 169 8.37 10.05 0.95
C ASP A 169 6.90 10.38 0.63
N GLY A 170 6.26 9.62 -0.26
CA GLY A 170 4.87 9.80 -0.63
C GLY A 170 3.88 9.15 0.35
N PHE A 171 2.60 9.46 0.13
CA PHE A 171 1.49 8.90 0.88
C PHE A 171 1.47 7.36 0.83
N PRO A 172 1.10 6.68 1.95
CA PRO A 172 0.82 7.22 3.30
C PRO A 172 2.04 7.34 4.23
N ASN A 173 3.25 7.01 3.77
CA ASN A 173 4.45 7.09 4.62
C ASN A 173 4.86 8.54 4.91
N GLY A 174 4.74 9.41 3.90
CA GLY A 174 4.75 10.87 4.03
C GLY A 174 3.48 11.47 3.44
N ARG A 175 3.50 12.76 3.09
CA ARG A 175 2.40 13.42 2.37
C ARG A 175 2.98 14.45 1.42
N ARG A 176 2.81 14.24 0.11
CA ARG A 176 3.19 15.21 -0.93
C ARG A 176 1.93 15.78 -1.57
N LEU A 177 2.01 17.01 -2.07
CA LEU A 177 0.85 17.69 -2.66
C LEU A 177 0.44 17.05 -4.00
N GLU A 178 1.35 16.35 -4.67
CA GLU A 178 1.13 15.62 -5.92
C GLU A 178 0.56 14.22 -5.75
N ASP A 179 0.53 13.68 -4.52
CA ASP A 179 0.14 12.28 -4.34
C ASP A 179 -1.34 12.09 -4.72
N ASP A 180 -1.61 11.11 -5.57
CA ASP A 180 -2.97 10.68 -5.89
C ASP A 180 -3.44 9.76 -4.76
N VAL A 181 -3.81 10.40 -3.64
CA VAL A 181 -4.22 9.73 -2.41
C VAL A 181 -5.38 8.76 -2.67
N THR A 182 -6.36 9.18 -3.47
CA THR A 182 -7.53 8.35 -3.81
C THR A 182 -7.13 7.07 -4.54
N THR A 183 -6.29 7.17 -5.58
CA THR A 183 -5.80 5.99 -6.29
C THR A 183 -4.99 5.09 -5.35
N ILE A 184 -4.07 5.64 -4.55
CA ILE A 184 -3.24 4.88 -3.61
C ILE A 184 -4.10 4.12 -2.58
N GLU A 185 -5.10 4.79 -2.01
CA GLU A 185 -6.01 4.17 -1.04
C GLU A 185 -6.83 3.05 -1.66
N LEU A 186 -7.36 3.25 -2.87
CA LEU A 186 -8.12 2.23 -3.59
C LEU A 186 -7.25 1.03 -3.95
N GLN A 187 -6.00 1.24 -4.38
CA GLN A 187 -5.04 0.17 -4.64
C GLN A 187 -4.67 -0.60 -3.36
N ALA A 188 -4.48 0.11 -2.25
CA ALA A 188 -4.23 -0.47 -0.94
C ALA A 188 -5.41 -1.33 -0.47
N VAL A 189 -6.64 -0.82 -0.52
CA VAL A 189 -7.85 -1.60 -0.22
C VAL A 189 -7.99 -2.76 -1.21
N GLY A 190 -7.60 -2.58 -2.46
CA GLY A 190 -7.56 -3.63 -3.48
C GLY A 190 -6.50 -4.71 -3.25
N GLY A 191 -5.63 -4.59 -2.24
CA GLY A 191 -4.73 -5.64 -1.79
C GLY A 191 -3.26 -5.48 -2.14
N VAL A 192 -2.84 -4.34 -2.71
CA VAL A 192 -1.43 -4.14 -3.14
C VAL A 192 -0.44 -4.17 -1.96
N VAL A 193 -0.88 -3.77 -0.76
CA VAL A 193 -0.03 -3.79 0.45
C VAL A 193 0.31 -5.22 0.86
N LEU A 194 -0.67 -6.14 0.78
CA LEU A 194 -0.47 -7.56 1.00
C LEU A 194 0.50 -8.14 -0.03
N ALA A 195 0.30 -7.81 -1.31
CA ALA A 195 1.19 -8.24 -2.38
C ALA A 195 2.64 -7.74 -2.14
N ALA A 196 2.82 -6.49 -1.70
CA ALA A 196 4.14 -5.92 -1.46
C ALA A 196 4.98 -6.71 -0.43
N ILE A 197 4.32 -7.37 0.54
CA ILE A 197 4.98 -8.18 1.58
C ILE A 197 5.03 -9.68 1.24
N GLY A 198 4.58 -10.09 0.05
CA GLY A 198 4.63 -11.48 -0.43
C GLY A 198 3.34 -12.28 -0.23
N LEU A 199 2.23 -11.63 0.13
CA LEU A 199 0.88 -12.21 0.11
C LEU A 199 0.24 -11.89 -1.25
N TRP A 200 0.67 -12.64 -2.26
CA TRP A 200 0.33 -12.41 -3.67
C TRP A 200 -1.16 -12.59 -3.98
N PHE A 201 -1.58 -12.04 -5.12
CA PHE A 201 -2.95 -12.17 -5.64
C PHE A 201 -3.29 -13.62 -6.02
N ASP A 202 -4.58 -13.94 -6.08
CA ASP A 202 -5.05 -15.32 -6.22
C ASP A 202 -4.69 -16.00 -7.56
N ASP A 203 -4.29 -15.21 -8.56
CA ASP A 203 -3.82 -15.70 -9.86
C ASP A 203 -2.31 -16.00 -9.88
N TYR A 204 -1.62 -15.82 -8.74
CA TYR A 204 -0.24 -16.22 -8.57
C TYR A 204 -0.11 -17.74 -8.46
N VAL A 205 0.87 -18.27 -9.20
CA VAL A 205 1.28 -19.68 -9.15
C VAL A 205 2.71 -19.73 -8.59
N ALA A 206 2.92 -20.55 -7.56
CA ALA A 206 4.26 -20.77 -7.00
C ALA A 206 5.25 -21.21 -8.09
N GLY A 207 6.47 -20.69 -8.03
CA GLY A 207 7.53 -20.87 -9.01
C GLY A 207 7.46 -19.90 -10.20
N GLN A 208 6.40 -19.10 -10.32
CA GLN A 208 6.25 -18.12 -11.40
C GLN A 208 6.48 -16.68 -10.92
N SER A 209 6.40 -15.74 -11.85
CA SER A 209 6.48 -14.31 -11.52
C SER A 209 5.27 -13.88 -10.67
N PRO A 210 5.48 -13.13 -9.57
CA PRO A 210 4.38 -12.54 -8.80
C PRO A 210 3.70 -11.37 -9.53
N VAL A 211 4.24 -10.92 -10.67
CA VAL A 211 3.65 -9.87 -11.52
C VAL A 211 2.55 -10.46 -12.39
N THR A 212 1.45 -10.82 -11.75
CA THR A 212 0.29 -11.44 -12.39
C THR A 212 -0.65 -10.41 -13.00
N PRO A 213 -1.58 -10.81 -13.91
CA PRO A 213 -2.57 -9.89 -14.46
C PRO A 213 -3.40 -9.15 -13.40
N ARG A 214 -3.78 -9.78 -12.28
CA ARG A 214 -4.50 -9.09 -11.19
C ARG A 214 -3.63 -8.06 -10.49
N LEU A 215 -2.35 -8.34 -10.24
CA LEU A 215 -1.45 -7.33 -9.69
C LEU A 215 -1.31 -6.15 -10.66
N VAL A 216 -1.10 -6.43 -11.95
CA VAL A 216 -0.96 -5.41 -13.00
C VAL A 216 -2.22 -4.55 -13.08
N ASN A 217 -3.41 -5.16 -13.08
CA ASN A 217 -4.69 -4.45 -13.08
C ASN A 217 -4.83 -3.54 -11.86
N ASN A 218 -4.44 -4.02 -10.66
CA ASN A 218 -4.50 -3.21 -9.45
C ASN A 218 -3.54 -2.01 -9.53
N ILE A 219 -2.25 -2.23 -9.80
CA ILE A 219 -1.27 -1.12 -9.83
C ILE A 219 -1.46 -0.16 -11.02
N SER A 220 -2.18 -0.59 -12.06
CA SER A 220 -2.54 0.26 -13.20
C SER A 220 -3.88 0.98 -13.02
N PHE A 221 -4.64 0.66 -11.96
CA PHE A 221 -5.88 1.36 -11.65
C PHE A 221 -5.62 2.84 -11.40
N THR A 222 -6.55 3.69 -11.83
CA THR A 222 -6.58 5.11 -11.52
C THR A 222 -8.01 5.53 -11.21
N SER A 223 -8.20 6.29 -10.14
CA SER A 223 -9.50 6.94 -9.87
C SER A 223 -9.72 8.17 -10.74
N GLY A 224 -8.64 8.72 -11.32
CA GLY A 224 -8.58 10.08 -11.86
C GLY A 224 -8.93 11.15 -10.81
N PRO A 225 -8.84 12.44 -11.17
CA PRO A 225 -7.87 13.08 -12.05
C PRO A 225 -6.43 12.86 -11.55
N THR A 226 -5.47 12.59 -12.43
CA THR A 226 -4.08 12.24 -12.06
C THR A 226 -3.10 13.42 -12.08
N ARG A 227 -3.60 14.63 -12.35
CA ARG A 227 -2.81 15.85 -12.39
C ARG A 227 -3.62 17.02 -11.85
N ASN A 228 -2.92 17.96 -11.24
CA ASN A 228 -3.52 19.22 -10.81
C ASN A 228 -3.85 20.11 -12.01
N ASP A 229 -4.88 20.95 -11.85
CA ASP A 229 -5.29 21.93 -12.85
C ASP A 229 -4.22 23.02 -13.09
N THR A 230 -3.29 23.16 -12.15
CA THR A 230 -2.20 24.13 -12.19
C THR A 230 -0.92 23.58 -11.56
N THR A 231 0.20 24.26 -11.80
CA THR A 231 1.52 23.86 -11.29
C THR A 231 1.69 24.24 -9.83
N PHE A 232 2.48 23.48 -9.08
CA PHE A 232 2.93 23.92 -7.76
C PHE A 232 4.07 24.95 -7.88
N LYS A 233 4.17 25.84 -6.89
CA LYS A 233 5.33 26.73 -6.74
C LYS A 233 6.54 25.90 -6.32
N THR A 234 7.73 26.35 -6.69
CA THR A 234 9.00 25.69 -6.30
C THR A 234 9.46 26.07 -4.89
N SER A 235 8.80 27.03 -4.25
CA SER A 235 9.07 27.49 -2.88
C SER A 235 7.77 27.63 -2.07
N PHE A 236 7.92 27.64 -0.75
CA PHE A 236 6.81 27.81 0.18
C PHE A 236 5.95 29.05 -0.20
N PRO A 237 4.60 28.94 -0.23
CA PRO A 237 3.76 27.86 0.32
C PRO A 237 3.50 26.65 -0.59
N TYR A 238 4.24 26.49 -1.70
CA TYR A 238 4.10 25.42 -2.72
C TYR A 238 2.76 25.37 -3.47
N VAL A 239 1.66 25.84 -2.89
CA VAL A 239 0.35 26.02 -3.54
C VAL A 239 0.31 27.34 -4.33
N GLN A 240 -0.45 27.37 -5.43
CA GLN A 240 -0.67 28.59 -6.21
C GLN A 240 -1.39 29.69 -5.41
N THR A 241 -1.22 30.94 -5.83
CA THR A 241 -2.06 32.02 -5.30
C THR A 241 -3.51 31.81 -5.74
N PRO A 242 -4.51 32.11 -4.89
CA PRO A 242 -5.91 32.09 -5.29
C PRO A 242 -6.13 32.92 -6.56
N TRP A 243 -6.87 32.37 -7.52
CA TRP A 243 -7.28 33.11 -8.71
C TRP A 243 -8.45 34.05 -8.40
N ARG A 244 -8.56 35.14 -9.16
CA ARG A 244 -9.75 35.99 -9.09
C ARG A 244 -10.94 35.20 -9.64
N GLY A 245 -12.04 35.14 -8.91
CA GLY A 245 -13.23 34.37 -9.29
C GLY A 245 -13.95 34.83 -10.58
N PHE A 246 -13.47 35.91 -11.21
CA PHE A 246 -14.00 36.43 -12.48
C PHE A 246 -13.21 35.92 -13.70
N ASP A 247 -12.01 35.37 -13.52
CA ASP A 247 -11.20 34.78 -14.59
C ASP A 247 -11.57 33.30 -14.75
N TYR A 248 -12.73 33.02 -15.37
CA TYR A 248 -13.10 31.68 -15.78
C TYR A 248 -13.35 31.63 -17.29
N THR A 249 -12.97 30.53 -17.93
CA THR A 249 -13.35 30.28 -19.31
C THR A 249 -14.82 29.86 -19.32
N LEU A 250 -15.70 30.65 -19.95
CA LEU A 250 -17.05 30.22 -20.28
C LEU A 250 -16.95 28.98 -21.17
N LYS A 251 -17.14 27.79 -20.59
CA LYS A 251 -17.38 26.58 -21.37
C LYS A 251 -18.86 26.58 -21.76
N PRO A 252 -19.19 26.46 -23.05
CA PRO A 252 -20.57 26.24 -23.47
C PRO A 252 -21.11 25.03 -22.70
N ARG A 253 -22.26 25.20 -22.04
CA ARG A 253 -23.03 24.06 -21.57
C ARG A 253 -23.88 23.62 -22.76
N PHE A 254 -23.53 22.44 -23.26
CA PHE A 254 -24.07 21.76 -24.46
C PHE A 254 -23.50 22.30 -25.77
#